data_AF-B3EKE1-F1
#
_entry.id   AF-B3EKE1-F1
#
_cell.length_a   1.000
_cell.length_b   1.000
_cell.length_c   1.000
_cell.angle_alpha   90.00
_cell.angle_beta   90.00
_cell.angle_gamma   90.00
#
_symmetry.space_group_name_H-M   'P 1'
#
loop_
_entity.id
_entity.type
_entity.pdbx_description
1 polymer ?
#
loop_
_entity_poly.entity_id
_entity_poly.type
_entity_poly.pdbx_seq_one_letter_code
_entity_poly.pdbx_strand_id
1 'polypeptide(L)'
;MQFVFGLMDFDLVAKGCDKCYFMLKGVKIMSKTKGVKLDDTTQQRLAALARIRDRSPHWLMCKAIETFLDREERYEQEKREDMERWERYQLTGDAVPHEKAAEWIENLAQGKVTACPK
;
A
#
# COMPACT_ATOMS: atom_id res chain seq x y z
N MET A 1 -19.88 11.57 -11.58
CA MET A 1 -18.52 11.27 -12.08
C MET A 1 -17.52 12.11 -11.29
N GLN A 2 -17.09 11.61 -10.13
CA GLN A 2 -15.97 12.16 -9.37
C GLN A 2 -15.13 10.96 -8.92
N PHE A 3 -14.20 10.58 -9.79
CA PHE A 3 -13.01 9.87 -9.40
C PHE A 3 -12.10 10.89 -8.73
N VAL A 4 -11.83 10.73 -7.43
CA VAL A 4 -10.60 11.24 -6.83
C VAL A 4 -10.03 10.11 -5.97
N PHE A 5 -9.01 9.48 -6.55
CA PHE A 5 -8.09 8.56 -5.94
C PHE A 5 -7.45 9.17 -4.68
N GLY A 6 -7.27 8.33 -3.67
CA GLY A 6 -6.11 8.38 -2.78
C GLY A 6 -5.97 9.65 -1.95
N LEU A 7 -6.67 9.70 -0.82
CA LEU A 7 -6.09 10.27 0.39
C LEU A 7 -4.91 9.37 0.80
N MET A 8 -3.78 9.54 0.11
CA MET A 8 -2.49 9.20 0.71
C MET A 8 -2.34 10.15 1.88
N ASP A 9 -2.34 9.58 3.09
CA ASP A 9 -2.16 10.26 4.36
C ASP A 9 -1.07 11.33 4.25
N PHE A 10 -1.52 12.57 4.13
CA PHE A 10 -0.66 13.74 4.12
C PHE A 10 -0.22 13.95 5.58
N ASP A 11 0.89 13.31 5.92
CA ASP A 11 1.54 13.26 7.24
C ASP A 11 1.63 14.63 7.92
N LEU A 12 0.60 14.99 8.67
CA LEU A 12 0.59 16.10 9.61
C LEU A 12 1.05 15.59 10.99
N VAL A 13 2.27 15.06 11.07
CA VAL A 13 2.91 14.74 12.36
C VAL A 13 4.03 15.73 12.63
N ALA A 14 4.01 16.26 13.85
CA ALA A 14 4.75 17.42 14.29
C ALA A 14 6.29 17.29 14.19
N LYS A 15 6.90 18.47 14.03
CA LYS A 15 8.32 18.78 14.13
C LYS A 15 8.95 18.12 15.37
N GLY A 16 9.95 17.28 15.17
CA GLY A 16 10.76 16.76 16.27
C GLY A 16 11.54 15.53 15.86
N CYS A 17 12.87 15.64 15.97
CA CYS A 17 13.88 14.57 15.96
C CYS A 17 13.31 13.14 15.99
N ASP A 18 13.69 12.27 15.04
CA ASP A 18 13.21 10.88 14.88
C ASP A 18 13.07 10.05 16.18
N LYS A 19 13.83 10.39 17.22
CA LYS A 19 13.69 9.81 18.57
C LYS A 19 12.28 9.98 19.16
N CYS A 20 11.55 11.05 18.84
CA CYS A 20 10.22 11.32 19.37
C CYS A 20 9.12 10.56 18.61
N TYR A 21 9.20 10.44 17.27
CA TYR A 21 8.21 9.71 16.48
C TYR A 21 8.10 8.23 16.91
N PHE A 22 9.24 7.59 17.19
CA PHE A 22 9.27 6.21 17.68
C PHE A 22 8.83 6.04 19.14
N MET A 23 9.05 7.06 19.98
CA MET A 23 8.62 7.03 21.40
C MET A 23 7.09 7.14 21.54
N LEU A 24 6.41 7.86 20.63
CA LEU A 24 4.96 8.08 20.66
C LEU A 24 4.12 6.83 20.36
N LYS A 25 4.71 5.79 19.74
CA LYS A 25 4.01 4.53 19.46
C LYS A 25 4.14 3.48 20.57
N GLY A 26 4.88 3.73 21.67
CA GLY A 26 4.95 2.83 22.82
C GLY A 26 5.52 1.43 22.53
N VAL A 27 6.15 1.22 21.37
CA VAL A 27 6.76 -0.05 20.99
C VAL A 27 8.23 -0.02 21.37
N LYS A 28 8.66 -0.94 22.24
CA LYS A 28 10.09 -1.19 22.49
C LYS A 28 10.70 -1.83 21.24
N ILE A 29 11.26 -1.04 20.35
CA ILE A 29 11.84 -1.56 19.10
C ILE A 29 13.21 -2.17 19.39
N MET A 30 13.32 -3.48 19.26
CA MET A 30 14.61 -4.16 19.11
C MET A 30 15.12 -3.93 17.69
N SER A 31 15.63 -2.73 17.41
CA SER A 31 16.11 -2.37 16.06
C SER A 31 17.53 -2.88 15.83
N LYS A 32 17.72 -3.75 14.83
CA LYS A 32 19.06 -4.07 14.30
C LYS A 32 19.44 -3.05 13.22
N THR A 33 20.56 -2.37 13.41
CA THR A 33 21.11 -1.47 12.39
C THR A 33 21.54 -2.27 11.17
N LYS A 34 21.10 -1.85 9.97
CA LYS A 34 21.53 -2.40 8.69
C LYS A 34 22.12 -1.25 7.86
N GLY A 35 23.28 -1.49 7.25
CA GLY A 35 23.87 -0.56 6.28
C GLY A 35 23.24 -0.77 4.91
N VAL A 36 22.86 0.32 4.25
CA VAL A 36 22.37 0.32 2.86
C VAL A 36 23.35 1.12 2.03
N LYS A 37 23.83 0.52 0.93
CA LYS A 37 24.72 1.21 -0.01
C LYS A 37 23.88 2.00 -1.00
N LEU A 38 24.07 3.32 -1.02
CA LEU A 38 23.43 4.23 -1.94
C LEU A 38 24.52 4.89 -2.80
N ASP A 39 24.18 5.23 -4.04
CA ASP A 39 25.03 6.09 -4.86
C ASP A 39 24.89 7.55 -4.42
N ASP A 40 25.88 8.37 -4.76
CA ASP A 40 25.94 9.79 -4.36
C ASP A 40 24.73 10.58 -4.88
N THR A 41 24.23 10.25 -6.08
CA THR A 41 23.09 10.96 -6.68
C THR A 41 21.80 10.67 -5.91
N THR A 42 21.57 9.41 -5.53
CA THR A 42 20.43 8.99 -4.72
C THR A 42 20.50 9.59 -3.32
N GLN A 43 21.69 9.63 -2.71
CA GLN A 43 21.89 10.25 -1.41
C GLN A 43 21.58 11.75 -1.43
N GLN A 44 22.00 12.47 -2.47
CA GLN A 44 21.68 13.90 -2.64
C GLN A 44 20.18 14.13 -2.84
N ARG A 45 19.52 13.32 -3.67
CA ARG A 45 18.05 13.38 -3.87
C ARG A 45 17.28 13.14 -2.58
N LEU A 46 17.70 12.14 -1.80
CA LEU A 46 17.11 11.83 -0.51
C LEU A 46 17.28 12.98 0.48
N ALA A 47 18.48 13.56 0.57
CA ALA A 47 18.75 14.70 1.45
C ALA A 47 17.95 15.96 1.05
N ALA A 48 17.81 16.23 -0.25
CA ALA A 48 16.98 17.33 -0.74
C ALA A 48 15.50 17.09 -0.39
N LEU A 49 14.98 15.88 -0.59
CA LEU A 49 13.60 15.54 -0.25
C LEU A 49 13.34 15.59 1.26
N ALA A 50 14.31 15.15 2.07
CA ALA A 50 14.28 15.23 3.53
C ALA A 50 14.10 16.67 4.01
N ARG A 51 14.85 17.61 3.43
CA ARG A 51 14.73 19.05 3.72
C ARG A 51 13.36 19.61 3.35
N ILE A 52 12.84 19.25 2.17
CA ILE A 52 11.52 19.71 1.70
C ILE A 52 10.40 19.21 2.63
N ARG A 53 10.52 17.97 3.11
CA ARG A 53 9.50 17.33 3.97
C ARG A 53 9.68 17.59 5.47
N ASP A 54 10.73 18.29 5.88
CA ASP A 54 11.09 18.50 7.29
C ASP A 54 11.17 17.18 8.08
N ARG A 55 11.89 16.21 7.49
CA ARG A 55 12.13 14.86 8.05
C ARG A 55 13.59 14.49 7.93
N SER A 56 14.06 13.55 8.74
CA SER A 56 15.41 13.04 8.56
C SER A 56 15.51 12.15 7.31
N PRO A 57 16.69 12.07 6.67
CA PRO A 57 16.93 11.10 5.60
C PRO A 57 16.71 9.65 6.04
N HIS A 58 17.06 9.32 7.30
CA HIS A 58 16.89 7.96 7.84
C HIS A 58 15.41 7.58 7.93
N TRP A 59 14.55 8.48 8.42
CA TRP A 59 13.11 8.24 8.46
C TRP A 59 12.55 7.97 7.07
N LEU A 60 12.96 8.76 6.06
CA LEU A 60 12.54 8.54 4.67
C LEU A 60 13.01 7.20 4.12
N MET A 61 14.22 6.73 4.49
CA MET A 61 14.69 5.40 4.10
C MET A 61 13.84 4.29 4.70
N CYS A 62 13.56 4.34 6.01
CA CYS A 62 12.68 3.36 6.65
C CYS A 62 11.29 3.38 6.02
N LYS A 63 10.72 4.58 5.83
CA LYS A 63 9.39 4.72 5.25
C LYS A 63 9.32 4.22 3.80
N ALA A 64 10.38 4.41 3.02
CA ALA A 64 10.46 3.89 1.66
C ALA A 64 10.46 2.35 1.65
N ILE A 65 11.19 1.71 2.57
CA ILE A 65 11.20 0.25 2.70
C ILE A 65 9.83 -0.27 3.11
N GLU A 66 9.19 0.32 4.13
CA GLU A 66 7.84 -0.06 4.55
C GLU A 66 6.85 0.06 3.39
N THR A 67 6.84 1.19 2.70
CA THR A 67 5.93 1.43 1.57
C THR A 67 6.18 0.46 0.41
N PHE A 68 7.42 0.05 0.20
CA PHE A 68 7.75 -0.96 -0.80
C PHE A 68 7.23 -2.34 -0.38
N LEU A 69 7.49 -2.76 0.85
CA LEU A 69 7.01 -4.03 1.39
C LEU A 69 5.48 -4.11 1.35
N ASP A 70 4.76 -3.07 1.80
CA ASP A 70 3.29 -3.05 1.77
C ASP A 70 2.73 -3.25 0.35
N ARG A 71 3.42 -2.70 -0.66
CA ARG A 71 3.01 -2.85 -2.07
C ARG A 71 3.29 -4.24 -2.60
N GLU A 72 4.48 -4.78 -2.32
CA GLU A 72 4.88 -6.12 -2.78
C GLU A 72 4.06 -7.22 -2.08
N GLU A 73 3.82 -7.09 -0.77
CA GLU A 73 3.01 -8.03 -0.01
C GLU A 73 1.56 -8.04 -0.50
N ARG A 74 1.00 -6.87 -0.80
CA ARG A 74 -0.33 -6.79 -1.41
C ARG A 74 -0.37 -7.44 -2.78
N TYR A 75 0.64 -7.19 -3.62
CA TYR A 75 0.73 -7.80 -4.95
C TYR A 75 0.82 -9.33 -4.88
N GLU A 76 1.68 -9.88 -4.02
CA GLU A 76 1.80 -11.32 -3.85
C GLU A 76 0.54 -11.94 -3.22
N GLN A 77 -0.17 -11.21 -2.36
CA GLN A 77 -1.48 -11.64 -1.88
C GLN A 77 -2.51 -11.72 -3.02
N GLU A 78 -2.68 -10.65 -3.80
CA GLU A 78 -3.60 -10.59 -4.93
C GLU A 78 -3.31 -11.71 -5.94
N LYS A 79 -2.03 -11.87 -6.29
CA LYS A 79 -1.57 -12.95 -7.18
C LYS A 79 -1.89 -14.33 -6.64
N ARG A 80 -1.69 -14.58 -5.34
CA ARG A 80 -2.06 -15.86 -4.72
C ARG A 80 -3.57 -16.10 -4.81
N GLU A 81 -4.38 -15.10 -4.48
CA GLU A 81 -5.85 -15.19 -4.55
C GLU A 81 -6.34 -15.46 -5.98
N ASP A 82 -5.75 -14.80 -6.97
CA ASP A 82 -6.09 -15.00 -8.38
C ASP A 82 -5.72 -16.39 -8.87
N MET A 83 -4.54 -16.91 -8.48
CA MET A 83 -4.13 -18.27 -8.80
C MET A 83 -5.05 -19.31 -8.16
N GLU A 84 -5.42 -19.14 -6.88
CA GLU A 84 -6.37 -20.03 -6.19
C GLU A 84 -7.76 -20.01 -6.84
N ARG A 85 -8.24 -18.83 -7.28
CA ARG A 85 -9.50 -18.71 -8.03
C ARG A 85 -9.42 -19.41 -9.38
N TRP A 86 -8.30 -19.25 -10.09
CA TRP A 86 -8.06 -19.89 -11.38
C TRP A 86 -8.04 -21.42 -11.24
N GLU A 87 -7.30 -21.95 -10.27
CA GLU A 87 -7.24 -23.39 -10.00
C GLU A 87 -8.62 -23.97 -9.67
N ARG A 88 -9.42 -23.25 -8.86
CA ARG A 88 -10.79 -23.66 -8.55
C ARG A 88 -11.65 -23.75 -9.80
N TYR A 89 -11.61 -22.72 -10.65
CA TYR A 89 -12.35 -22.72 -11.92
C TYR A 89 -11.93 -23.89 -12.82
N GLN A 90 -10.63 -24.16 -12.93
CA GLN A 90 -10.12 -25.27 -13.74
C GLN A 90 -10.58 -26.64 -13.23
N LEU A 91 -10.80 -26.79 -11.92
CA LEU A 91 -11.24 -28.04 -11.30
C LEU A 91 -12.75 -28.22 -11.29
N THR A 92 -13.52 -27.16 -11.00
CA THR A 92 -14.97 -27.24 -10.79
C THR A 92 -15.79 -26.71 -11.97
N GLY A 93 -15.21 -25.83 -12.79
CA GLY A 93 -15.94 -25.06 -13.80
C GLY A 93 -16.84 -23.97 -13.21
N ASP A 94 -16.82 -23.76 -11.89
CA ASP A 94 -17.67 -22.77 -11.22
C ASP A 94 -17.22 -21.36 -11.60
N ALA A 95 -18.10 -20.65 -12.31
CA ALA A 95 -17.93 -19.25 -12.65
C ALA A 95 -19.29 -18.54 -12.62
N VAL A 96 -19.25 -17.24 -12.37
CA VAL A 96 -20.43 -16.37 -12.49
C VAL A 96 -20.78 -16.19 -13.97
N PRO A 97 -22.02 -16.50 -14.41
CA PRO A 97 -22.46 -16.22 -15.76
C PRO A 97 -22.39 -14.73 -16.10
N HIS A 98 -22.08 -14.42 -17.37
CA HIS A 98 -21.91 -13.04 -17.82
C HIS A 98 -23.13 -12.16 -17.54
N GLU A 99 -24.35 -12.65 -17.76
CA GLU A 99 -25.56 -11.84 -17.57
C GLU A 99 -25.72 -11.40 -16.12
N LYS A 100 -25.46 -12.30 -15.16
CA LYS A 100 -25.54 -11.99 -13.73
C LYS A 100 -24.49 -10.96 -13.31
N ALA A 101 -23.28 -11.06 -13.84
CA ALA A 101 -22.21 -10.10 -13.57
C ALA A 101 -22.55 -8.72 -14.16
N ALA A 102 -23.08 -8.67 -15.39
CA ALA A 102 -23.47 -7.43 -16.05
C ALA A 102 -24.61 -6.71 -15.31
N GLU A 103 -25.67 -7.44 -14.93
CA GLU A 103 -26.78 -6.91 -14.14
C GLU A 103 -26.29 -6.35 -12.79
N TRP A 104 -25.36 -7.05 -12.13
CA TRP A 104 -24.77 -6.57 -10.88
C TRP A 104 -24.00 -5.27 -11.06
N ILE A 105 -23.15 -5.16 -12.10
CA ILE A 105 -22.39 -3.94 -12.41
C ILE A 105 -23.33 -2.78 -12.74
N GLU A 106 -24.41 -3.03 -13.49
CA GLU A 106 -25.38 -1.99 -13.84
C GLU A 106 -26.13 -1.46 -12.61
N ASN A 107 -26.53 -2.34 -11.70
CA ASN A 107 -27.13 -1.95 -10.43
C ASN A 107 -26.19 -1.07 -9.60
N LEU A 108 -24.90 -1.42 -9.53
CA LEU A 108 -23.89 -0.60 -8.85
C LEU A 108 -23.75 0.79 -9.51
N ALA A 109 -23.74 0.86 -10.84
CA ALA A 109 -23.65 2.12 -11.58
C ALA A 109 -24.87 3.04 -11.33
N GLN A 110 -26.04 2.46 -11.04
CA GLN A 110 -27.26 3.17 -10.64
C GLN A 110 -27.28 3.55 -9.14
N GLY A 111 -26.22 3.24 -8.39
CA GLY A 111 -26.12 3.52 -6.96
C GLY A 111 -26.81 2.50 -6.05
N LYS A 112 -27.27 1.36 -6.59
CA LYS A 112 -27.85 0.27 -5.81
C LYS A 112 -26.73 -0.66 -5.37
N VAL A 113 -26.40 -0.68 -4.08
CA VAL A 113 -25.39 -1.59 -3.52
C VAL A 113 -26.01 -2.97 -3.31
N THR A 114 -25.83 -3.87 -4.27
CA THR A 114 -26.23 -5.28 -4.20
C THR A 114 -25.01 -6.18 -4.00
N ALA A 115 -25.20 -7.35 -3.39
CA ALA A 115 -24.11 -8.29 -3.14
C ALA A 115 -23.56 -8.88 -4.47
N CYS A 116 -22.25 -9.12 -4.52
CA CYS A 116 -21.61 -9.73 -5.68
C CYS A 116 -22.20 -11.14 -5.95
N PRO A 117 -22.61 -11.45 -7.19
CA PRO A 117 -23.08 -12.80 -7.54
C PRO A 117 -21.98 -13.82 -7.31
N LYS A 118 -22.38 -15.01 -6.83
CA LYS A 118 -21.49 -16.16 -6.59
C LYS A 118 -21.62 -17.19 -7.71
#